data_AF-A0A919UN69-F1
#
_entry.id   AF-A0A919UN69-F1
#
_cell.length_a   1.000
_cell.length_b   1.000
_cell.length_c   1.000
_cell.angle_alpha   90.00
_cell.angle_beta   90.00
_cell.angle_gamma   90.00
#
_symmetry.space_group_name_H-M   'P 1'
#
loop_
_entity.id
_entity.type
_entity.pdbx_description
1 polymer ?
#
loop_
_entity_poly.entity_id
_entity_poly.type
_entity_poly.pdbx_seq_one_letter_code
_entity_poly.pdbx_strand_id
1 'polypeptide(L)' 'MSRTVRVRPASDGGHCAVRHPEHGEHVVPNPAHAFSADDPLVREYPWLFVADPEDGPPLEQATQAPGEKRTTRRAR' A
#
# COMPACT_ATOMS: atom_id res chain seq x y z
N MET A 1 0.19 1.91 21.42
CA MET A 1 1.12 2.27 20.35
C MET A 1 0.26 2.58 19.14
N SER A 2 0.15 3.85 18.76
CA SER A 2 -0.67 4.23 17.61
C SER A 2 0.09 3.85 16.34
N ARG A 3 -0.48 2.95 15.56
CA ARG A 3 0.12 2.47 14.32
C ARG A 3 0.02 3.57 13.26
N THR A 4 1.09 3.81 12.52
CA THR A 4 1.12 4.80 11.43
C THR A 4 1.21 4.13 10.06
N VAL A 5 0.70 4.81 9.04
CA VAL A 5 0.74 4.39 7.63
C VAL A 5 1.22 5.55 6.76
N ARG A 6 1.76 5.25 5.58
CA ARG A 6 2.18 6.27 4.59
C ARG A 6 1.40 6.12 3.30
N VAL A 7 1.30 7.20 2.54
CA VAL A 7 0.66 7.18 1.22
C VAL A 7 1.52 6.36 0.26
N ARG A 8 0.87 5.48 -0.51
CA ARG A 8 1.52 4.71 -1.56
C ARG A 8 2.03 5.66 -2.65
N PRO A 9 3.31 5.57 -3.06
CA PRO A 9 3.79 6.35 -4.19
C PRO A 9 3.03 5.94 -5.46
N ALA A 10 2.56 6.91 -6.25
CA ALA A 10 1.95 6.60 -7.54
C ALA A 10 3.02 6.13 -8.52
N SER A 11 2.68 5.12 -9.34
CA SER A 11 3.61 4.55 -10.33
C SER A 11 4.09 5.53 -11.40
N ASP A 12 3.36 6.63 -11.61
CA ASP A 12 3.64 7.66 -12.63
C ASP A 12 4.19 8.98 -12.03
N GLY A 13 4.44 9.03 -10.72
CA GLY A 13 4.89 10.26 -10.04
C GLY A 13 3.80 11.33 -9.86
N GLY A 14 2.57 11.08 -10.31
CA GLY A 14 1.41 11.93 -10.02
C GLY A 14 0.89 11.77 -8.58
N HIS A 15 0.10 12.74 -8.10
CA HIS A 15 -0.58 12.64 -6.82
C HIS A 15 -2.07 12.33 -7.02
N CYS A 16 -2.59 11.32 -6.33
CA CYS A 16 -4.02 11.02 -6.33
C CYS A 16 -4.75 11.95 -5.35
N ALA A 17 -5.69 12.76 -5.86
CA ALA A 17 -6.62 13.50 -5.01
C ALA A 17 -7.79 12.60 -4.61
N VAL A 18 -8.17 12.62 -3.34
CA VAL A 18 -9.35 11.94 -2.81
C VAL A 18 -10.23 12.92 -2.06
N ARG A 19 -11.50 12.57 -1.83
CA ARG A 19 -12.42 13.43 -1.09
C ARG A 19 -12.33 13.10 0.39
N HIS A 20 -12.08 14.09 1.25
CA HIS A 20 -12.06 13.88 2.69
C HIS A 20 -13.45 13.46 3.16
N PRO A 21 -13.61 12.32 3.85
CA PRO A 21 -14.92 11.80 4.21
C PRO A 21 -15.65 12.69 5.24
N GLU A 22 -14.92 13.41 6.10
CA GLU A 22 -15.53 14.27 7.13
C GLU A 22 -15.88 15.68 6.64
N HIS A 23 -15.07 16.25 5.74
CA HIS A 23 -15.20 17.65 5.33
C HIS A 23 -15.69 17.80 3.89
N GLY A 24 -15.61 16.72 3.09
CA GLY A 24 -16.07 16.69 1.72
C GLY A 24 -15.18 17.44 0.72
N GLU A 25 -14.06 18.01 1.15
CA GLU A 25 -13.05 18.68 0.31
C GLU A 25 -12.12 17.69 -0.40
N HIS A 26 -11.55 18.07 -1.54
CA HIS A 26 -10.53 17.25 -2.20
C HIS A 26 -9.17 17.50 -1.56
N VAL A 27 -8.58 16.44 -1.02
CA VAL A 27 -7.26 16.44 -0.42
C VAL A 27 -6.29 15.63 -1.26
N VAL A 28 -5.04 16.07 -1.30
CA VAL A 28 -3.94 15.33 -1.93
C VAL A 28 -3.03 14.85 -0.79
N PRO A 29 -3.10 13.57 -0.41
CA PRO A 29 -2.30 13.06 0.68
C PRO A 29 -0.81 13.14 0.33
N ASN A 30 -0.03 13.80 1.19
CA ASN A 30 1.40 13.96 1.00
C ASN A 30 2.13 12.66 1.39
N PRO A 31 2.86 11.99 0.47
CA PRO A 31 3.60 10.75 0.79
C PRO A 31 4.76 10.95 1.76
N ALA A 32 5.24 12.19 1.95
CA ALA A 32 6.23 12.49 2.97
C ALA A 32 5.64 12.56 4.39
N HIS A 33 4.31 12.61 4.52
CA HIS A 33 3.62 12.70 5.81
C HIS A 33 3.16 11.31 6.28
N ALA A 34 3.32 11.02 7.57
CA ALA A 34 2.83 9.79 8.19
C ALA A 34 1.42 10.01 8.77
N PHE A 35 0.48 9.14 8.42
CA PHE A 35 -0.91 9.20 8.84
C PHE A 35 -1.18 8.21 9.97
N SER A 36 -2.13 8.53 10.85
CA SER A 36 -2.61 7.57 11.85
C SER A 36 -3.40 6.44 11.18
N ALA A 37 -3.28 5.20 11.66
CA ALA A 37 -4.12 4.10 11.17
C ALA A 37 -5.62 4.34 11.43
N ASP A 38 -5.95 5.16 12.42
CA ASP A 38 -7.32 5.54 12.76
C ASP A 38 -7.82 6.77 11.96
N ASP A 39 -6.98 7.35 11.10
CA ASP A 39 -7.33 8.51 10.29
C ASP A 39 -8.50 8.17 9.35
N PRO A 40 -9.50 9.06 9.23
CA PRO A 40 -10.68 8.80 8.41
C PRO A 40 -10.34 8.58 6.93
N LEU A 41 -9.29 9.21 6.40
CA LEU A 41 -8.81 8.94 5.03
C LEU A 41 -8.27 7.52 4.89
N VAL A 42 -7.56 7.03 5.91
CA VAL A 42 -6.98 5.67 5.91
C VAL A 42 -8.09 4.62 5.99
N ARG A 43 -9.14 4.89 6.79
CA ARG A 43 -10.29 3.99 6.93
C ARG A 43 -11.13 3.91 5.64
N GLU A 44 -11.34 5.03 4.97
CA GLU A 44 -12.14 5.10 3.74
C GLU A 44 -11.36 4.64 2.50
N TYR A 45 -10.07 4.96 2.41
CA TYR A 45 -9.21 4.65 1.27
C TYR A 45 -8.00 3.80 1.65
N PRO A 46 -8.20 2.59 2.20
CA PRO A 46 -7.08 1.76 2.69
C PRO A 46 -6.09 1.37 1.59
N TRP A 47 -6.53 1.33 0.33
CA TRP A 47 -5.69 1.04 -0.83
C TRP A 47 -4.70 2.17 -1.19
N LEU A 48 -4.93 3.39 -0.70
CA LEU A 48 -4.09 4.55 -0.92
C LEU A 48 -2.88 4.58 0.02
N PHE A 49 -2.93 3.81 1.12
CA PHE A 49 -1.89 3.79 2.14
C PHE A 49 -1.18 2.43 2.18
N VAL A 50 0.06 2.45 2.62
CA VAL A 50 0.88 1.28 2.93
C VAL A 50 1.31 1.36 4.39
N ALA A 51 1.30 0.22 5.08
CA ALA A 51 1.85 0.14 6.42
C ALA A 51 3.32 0.55 6.40
N ASP A 52 3.74 1.32 7.40
CA ASP A 52 5.15 1.64 7.54
C ASP A 52 5.95 0.33 7.73
N PRO A 53 7.05 0.12 6.97
CA PRO A 53 7.84 -1.10 7.08
C PRO A 53 8.47 -1.30 8.46
N GLU A 54 8.55 -0.26 9.30
CA GLU A 54 9.08 -0.38 10.66
C GLU A 54 8.08 -1.03 11.64
N ASP A 55 6.78 -1.10 11.30
CA ASP A 55 5.69 -1.52 12.21
C ASP A 55 4.99 -2.84 11.77
N GLY A 56 5.56 -3.57 10.80
CA GLY A 56 4.98 -4.82 10.28
C GLY A 56 5.99 -5.97 10.26
N PRO A 57 5.56 -7.24 10.47
CA PRO A 57 6.43 -8.37 10.16
C PRO A 57 6.87 -8.24 8.69
N PRO A 58 8.13 -8.60 8.36
CA PRO A 58 8.65 -8.46 7.00
C PRO A 58 7.64 -9.12 6.06
N LEU A 59 7.02 -8.30 5.21
CA LEU A 59 6.09 -8.79 4.21
C LEU A 59 6.92 -9.71 3.33
N GLU A 60 6.79 -11.02 3.50
CA GLU A 60 7.48 -11.99 2.67
C GLU A 60 7.12 -11.65 1.23
N GLN A 61 8.08 -11.10 0.50
CA GLN A 61 7.92 -10.76 -0.89
C GLN A 61 7.53 -12.05 -1.58
N ALA A 62 6.27 -12.14 -2.05
CA ALA A 62 5.78 -13.24 -2.85
C ALA A 62 6.56 -13.22 -4.19
N THR A 63 7.76 -13.78 -4.15
CA THR A 63 8.63 -13.99 -5.30
C THR A 63 8.11 -15.24 -5.98
N GLN A 64 6.97 -15.12 -6.66
CA GLN A 64 6.68 -16.03 -7.75
C GLN A 64 7.03 -15.30 -9.03
N ALA A 65 8.27 -15.50 -9.48
CA ALA A 65 8.67 -15.13 -10.82
C ALA A 65 7.70 -15.80 -11.81
N PRO A 66 7.05 -15.06 -12.72
CA PRO A 66 6.20 -15.66 -13.73
C PRO A 66 7.11 -16.43 -14.70
N GLY A 67 7.16 -17.76 -14.61
CA GLY A 67 7.98 -18.55 -15.54
C GLY A 67 8.48 -19.92 -15.08
N GLU A 68 8.01 -20.46 -13.96
CA GLU A 68 8.46 -21.78 -13.50
C GLU A 68 7.94 -22.91 -14.42
N LYS A 69 8.75 -23.26 -15.42
CA LYS A 69 8.51 -24.38 -16.33
C LYS A 69 8.59 -25.68 -15.54
N ARG A 70 7.44 -26.29 -15.24
CA ARG A 70 7.38 -27.68 -14.78
C ARG A 70 7.91 -28.60 -15.88
N THR A 71 9.17 -29.02 -15.76
CA THR A 71 9.70 -30.12 -16.58
C THR A 71 9.29 -31.44 -15.95
N THR A 72 8.20 -32.04 -16.43
CA THR A 72 7.91 -33.45 -16.17
C THR A 72 8.77 -34.28 -17.11
N ARG A 73 9.97 -34.65 -16.67
CA ARG A 73 10.73 -35.72 -17.32
C ARG A 73 9.99 -37.04 -17.04
N ARG A 74 9.22 -37.54 -18.02
CA ARG A 74 8.80 -38.95 -18.03
C ARG A 74 10.08 -39.79 -18.08
N ALA A 75 10.41 -40.45 -16.98
CA ALA A 75 11.33 -41.58 -16.99
C ALA A 75 10.50 -42.83 -17.32
N ARG A 76 10.98 -43.53 -18.35
CA ARG A 76 10.46 -44.76 -18.92
C ARG A 76 10.58 -45.92 -17.94
#